data_AF-A0A350DEE2-F1
#
_entry.id   AF-A0A350DEE2-F1
#
_cell.length_a   1.000
_cell.length_b   1.000
_cell.length_c   1.000
_cell.angle_alpha   90.00
_cell.angle_beta   90.00
_cell.angle_gamma   90.00
#
_symmetry.space_group_name_H-M   'P 1'
#
loop_
_entity.id
_entity.type
_entity.pdbx_description
1 polymer ?
#
loop_
_entity_poly.entity_id
_entity_poly.type
_entity_poly.pdbx_seq_one_letter_code
_entity_poly.pdbx_strand_id
1 'polypeptide(L)'
;RRQALVNILGILLLMIPVMVFVIASSYGYVANSWRIMETSSDYGGIPAVYALKTLIPVFALLMIIQGLIELVRNGYIFTGRITPPAADENHLEERV
;
A
#
# COMPACT_ATOMS: atom_id res chain seq x y z
N ARG A 1 13.28 -13.59 -13.69
CA ARG A 1 14.30 -12.57 -13.27
C ARG A 1 13.94 -11.16 -13.74
N ARG A 2 13.69 -10.90 -15.03
CA ARG A 2 13.26 -9.57 -15.54
C ARG A 2 12.02 -9.03 -14.82
N GLN A 3 11.03 -9.88 -14.55
CA GLN A 3 9.81 -9.54 -13.82
C GLN A 3 10.08 -9.08 -12.37
N ALA A 4 11.03 -9.70 -11.67
CA ALA A 4 11.42 -9.29 -10.31
C ALA A 4 12.08 -7.90 -10.28
N LEU A 5 12.89 -7.56 -11.29
CA LEU A 5 13.46 -6.22 -11.44
C LEU A 5 12.39 -5.16 -11.70
N VAL A 6 11.41 -5.48 -12.56
CA VAL A 6 10.28 -4.58 -12.84
C VAL A 6 9.43 -4.37 -11.58
N ASN A 7 9.18 -5.42 -10.79
CA ASN A 7 8.46 -5.29 -9.51
C ASN A 7 9.23 -4.41 -8.52
N ILE A 8 10.54 -4.63 -8.35
CA ILE A 8 11.39 -3.81 -7.47
C ILE A 8 11.34 -2.34 -7.87
N LEU A 9 11.54 -2.05 -9.17
CA LEU A 9 11.49 -0.68 -9.67
C LEU A 9 10.10 -0.06 -9.55
N GLY A 10 9.04 -0.82 -9.81
CA GLY A 10 7.66 -0.36 -9.66
C GLY A 10 7.32 0.00 -8.21
N ILE A 11 7.78 -0.80 -7.24
CA ILE A 11 7.59 -0.50 -5.82
C ILE A 11 8.34 0.77 -5.44
N LEU A 12 9.61 0.91 -5.84
CA LEU A 12 10.43 2.07 -5.47
C LEU A 12 10.00 3.37 -6.14
N LEU A 13 9.71 3.34 -7.45
CA LEU A 13 9.51 4.53 -8.28
C LEU A 13 8.05 4.94 -8.45
N LEU A 14 7.10 4.01 -8.31
CA LEU A 14 5.68 4.33 -8.36
C LEU A 14 5.05 4.23 -6.96
N MET A 15 5.16 3.08 -6.31
CA MET A 15 4.36 2.81 -5.12
C MET A 15 4.78 3.70 -3.93
N ILE A 16 6.06 3.72 -3.56
CA ILE A 16 6.56 4.52 -2.44
C ILE A 16 6.24 6.03 -2.61
N PRO A 17 6.57 6.69 -3.74
CA PRO A 17 6.31 8.12 -3.86
C PRO A 17 4.82 8.46 -3.86
N VAL A 18 3.97 7.61 -4.44
CA VAL A 18 2.51 7.79 -4.39
C VAL A 18 2.00 7.65 -2.96
N MET A 19 2.43 6.62 -2.21
CA MET A 19 2.00 6.45 -0.82
C MET A 19 2.50 7.58 0.09
N VAL A 20 3.73 8.06 -0.11
CA VAL A 20 4.26 9.24 0.60
C VAL A 20 3.46 10.49 0.27
N PHE A 21 3.09 10.69 -1.00
CA PHE A 21 2.22 11.81 -1.40
C PHE A 21 0.84 11.73 -0.75
N VAL A 22 0.24 10.55 -0.68
CA VAL A 22 -1.04 10.31 0.01
C VAL A 22 -0.91 10.65 1.50
N ILE A 23 0.18 10.23 2.16
CA ILE A 23 0.43 10.58 3.56
C ILE A 23 0.60 12.10 3.72
N ALA A 24 1.41 12.75 2.88
CA ALA A 24 1.63 14.20 2.96
C ALA A 24 0.34 15.00 2.74
N SER A 25 -0.48 14.60 1.76
CA SER A 25 -1.77 15.22 1.46
C SER A 25 -2.80 14.98 2.57
N SER A 26 -2.84 13.77 3.14
CA SER A 26 -3.76 13.42 4.23
C SER A 26 -3.32 13.97 5.60
N TYR A 27 -2.03 14.24 5.83
CA TYR A 27 -1.51 14.72 7.12
C TYR A 27 -2.14 16.04 7.54
N GLY A 28 -2.21 17.02 6.63
CA GLY A 28 -2.85 18.31 6.91
C GLY A 28 -4.34 18.19 7.21
N TYR A 29 -5.01 17.25 6.53
CA TYR A 29 -6.44 17.01 6.68
C TYR A 29 -6.77 16.29 8.01
N VAL A 30 -5.97 15.29 8.38
CA VAL A 30 -6.09 14.57 9.65
C VAL A 30 -5.74 15.48 10.83
N ALA A 31 -4.62 16.22 10.77
CA ALA A 31 -4.22 17.11 11.84
C ALA A 31 -5.24 18.24 12.10
N ASN A 32 -5.88 18.77 11.06
CA ASN A 32 -6.97 19.73 11.21
C ASN A 32 -8.22 19.10 11.81
N SER A 33 -8.64 17.91 11.36
CA SER A 33 -9.82 17.24 11.92
C SER A 33 -9.66 16.79 13.37
N TRP A 34 -8.43 16.46 13.80
CA TRP A 34 -8.13 16.20 15.22
C TRP A 34 -8.16 17.48 16.06
N ARG A 35 -7.65 18.60 15.52
CA ARG A 35 -7.64 19.89 16.23
C ARG A 35 -9.05 20.46 16.43
N ILE A 36 -9.94 20.24 15.46
CA ILE A 36 -11.31 20.74 15.52
C ILE A 36 -12.20 19.80 16.34
N MET A 37 -11.71 18.60 16.73
CA MET A 37 -12.50 17.53 17.36
C MET A 37 -13.89 17.48 16.72
N GLU A 38 -13.89 17.39 15.38
CA GLU A 38 -15.07 17.56 14.54
C GLU A 38 -16.05 16.41 14.83
N THR A 39 -16.84 16.59 15.89
CA THR A 39 -18.03 15.82 16.23
C THR A 39 -19.10 16.38 15.33
N SER A 40 -19.71 15.51 14.52
CA SER A 40 -20.87 15.91 13.72
C SER A 40 -21.89 16.57 14.65
N SER A 41 -22.17 17.86 14.43
CA SER A 41 -23.18 18.64 15.15
C SER A 41 -24.62 18.19 14.84
N ASP A 42 -24.78 16.98 14.30
CA ASP A 42 -26.03 16.47 13.75
C ASP A 42 -26.51 15.28 14.59
N TYR A 43 -27.78 15.33 14.98
CA TYR A 43 -28.49 14.29 15.74
C TYR A 43 -28.59 13.02 14.88
N GLY A 44 -27.52 12.21 14.84
CA GLY A 44 -27.44 10.96 14.06
C GLY A 44 -26.20 10.80 13.17
N GLY A 45 -25.27 11.75 13.16
CA GLY A 45 -24.03 11.67 12.37
C GLY A 45 -23.03 10.64 12.93
N ILE A 46 -22.21 10.03 12.05
CA ILE A 46 -21.23 9.00 12.42
C ILE A 46 -20.28 9.55 13.50
N PRO A 47 -20.34 9.06 14.74
CA PRO A 47 -19.40 9.47 15.78
C PRO A 47 -18.01 9.00 15.33
N ALA A 48 -17.06 9.93 15.22
CA ALA A 48 -15.68 9.72 14.75
C ALA A 48 -15.43 9.75 13.23
N VAL A 49 -15.97 10.73 12.50
CA VAL A 49 -15.55 11.06 11.12
C VAL A 49 -14.03 11.27 11.02
N TYR A 50 -13.39 11.76 12.09
CA TYR A 50 -11.93 11.87 12.16
C TYR A 50 -11.21 10.50 12.08
N ALA A 51 -11.80 9.42 12.61
CA ALA A 51 -11.24 8.07 12.55
C ALA A 51 -11.30 7.51 11.12
N LEU A 52 -12.39 7.79 10.41
CA LEU A 52 -12.50 7.49 8.97
C LEU A 52 -11.44 8.27 8.16
N LYS A 53 -11.21 9.54 8.49
CA LYS A 53 -10.14 10.35 7.87
C LYS A 53 -8.73 9.82 8.20
N THR A 54 -8.49 9.28 9.39
CA THR A 54 -7.21 8.62 9.75
C THR A 54 -6.98 7.29 9.06
N LEU A 55 -8.03 6.64 8.54
CA LEU A 55 -7.90 5.36 7.86
C LEU A 55 -7.08 5.48 6.56
N ILE A 56 -7.09 6.67 5.93
CA ILE A 56 -6.34 6.96 4.70
C ILE A 56 -4.81 6.88 4.93
N PRO A 57 -4.21 7.63 5.87
CA PRO A 57 -2.77 7.49 6.14
C PRO A 57 -2.41 6.12 6.73
N VAL A 58 -3.30 5.49 7.51
CA VAL A 58 -3.08 4.12 8.01
C VAL A 58 -2.98 3.14 6.85
N PHE A 59 -3.91 3.20 5.89
CA PHE A 59 -3.87 2.39 4.67
C PHE A 59 -2.58 2.63 3.87
N ALA A 60 -2.21 3.89 3.66
CA ALA A 60 -0.97 4.22 2.94
C ALA A 60 0.28 3.66 3.65
N LEU A 61 0.32 3.70 4.98
CA LEU A 61 1.39 3.11 5.77
C LEU A 61 1.43 1.58 5.62
N LEU A 62 0.29 0.91 5.71
CA LEU A 62 0.18 -0.53 5.51
C LEU A 62 0.64 -0.94 4.10
N MET A 63 0.28 -0.17 3.08
CA MET A 63 0.73 -0.38 1.70
C MET A 63 2.25 -0.24 1.56
N ILE A 64 2.87 0.74 2.23
CA ILE A 64 4.34 0.88 2.26
C ILE A 64 4.97 -0.38 2.89
N ILE A 65 4.44 -0.83 4.02
CA ILE A 65 4.94 -2.03 4.71
C ILE A 65 4.83 -3.27 3.81
N GLN A 66 3.68 -3.46 3.17
CA GLN A 66 3.47 -4.55 2.21
C GLN A 66 4.45 -4.47 1.03
N GLY A 67 4.65 -3.27 0.47
CA GLY A 67 5.61 -3.05 -0.61
C GLY A 67 7.04 -3.39 -0.20
N LEU A 68 7.44 -3.11 1.03
CA LEU A 68 8.77 -3.51 1.56
C LEU A 68 8.92 -5.04 1.63
N ILE A 69 7.88 -5.76 2.05
CA ILE A 69 7.89 -7.23 2.05
C ILE A 69 8.06 -7.76 0.63
N GLU A 70 7.34 -7.17 -0.32
CA GLU A 70 7.39 -7.55 -1.73
C GLU A 70 8.74 -7.20 -2.38
N LEU A 71 9.36 -6.10 -1.97
CA LEU A 71 10.72 -5.70 -2.37
C LEU A 71 11.75 -6.75 -1.92
N VAL A 72 11.68 -7.16 -0.65
CA VAL A 72 12.56 -8.18 -0.08
C VAL A 72 12.35 -9.52 -0.79
N ARG A 73 11.10 -9.94 -0.98
CA ARG A 73 10.75 -11.17 -1.73
C ARG A 73 11.33 -11.16 -3.14
N ASN A 74 11.13 -10.08 -3.89
CA ASN A 74 11.66 -9.96 -5.25
C ASN A 74 13.20 -9.92 -5.27
N GLY A 75 13.85 -9.35 -4.25
CA GLY A 75 15.31 -9.41 -4.08
C GLY A 75 15.83 -10.83 -3.89
N TYR A 76 15.12 -11.65 -3.11
CA TYR A 76 15.45 -13.06 -2.94
C TYR A 76 15.19 -13.89 -4.22
N ILE A 77 14.12 -13.61 -4.96
CA ILE A 77 13.85 -14.22 -6.28
C ILE A 77 14.96 -13.84 -7.27
N PHE A 78 15.43 -12.59 -7.25
CA PHE A 78 16.53 -12.13 -8.11
C PHE A 78 17.85 -12.85 -7.80
N THR A 79 18.12 -13.11 -6.51
CA THR A 79 19.30 -13.87 -6.04
C THR A 79 19.18 -15.38 -6.34
N GLY A 80 18.05 -15.83 -6.88
CA GLY A 80 17.81 -17.24 -7.26
C GLY A 80 17.54 -18.16 -6.08
N ARG A 81 17.21 -17.61 -4.90
CA ARG A 81 16.91 -18.40 -3.68
C ARG A 81 15.46 -18.85 -3.59
N ILE A 82 14.56 -18.29 -4.41
CA ILE A 82 13.12 -18.58 -4.38
C ILE A 82 12.59 -18.65 -5.80
N THR A 83 11.84 -19.71 -6.12
CA THR A 83 11.10 -19.85 -7.38
C THR A 83 9.88 -18.92 -7.35
N PRO A 84 9.57 -18.17 -8.43
CA PRO A 84 8.38 -17.34 -8.49
C PRO A 84 7.12 -18.18 -8.21
N PRO A 85 6.28 -17.81 -7.24
CA PRO A 85 4.99 -18.47 -7.06
C PRO A 85 4.14 -18.25 -8.32
N ALA A 86 3.59 -19.34 -8.87
CA ALA A 86 2.58 -19.35 -9.95
C ALA A 86 3.02 -19.04 -11.40
N ALA A 87 4.30 -19.18 -11.76
CA ALA A 87 4.67 -19.29 -13.19
C ALA A 87 4.61 -20.74 -13.72
N ASP A 88 4.46 -21.73 -12.84
CA ASP A 88 4.53 -23.17 -13.16
C ASP A 88 3.16 -23.82 -13.42
N GLU A 89 2.06 -23.26 -12.90
CA GLU A 89 0.72 -23.84 -13.07
C GLU A 89 0.00 -23.34 -14.33
N ASN A 90 0.14 -22.05 -14.68
CA ASN A 90 -0.58 -21.47 -15.83
C ASN A 90 -0.13 -22.02 -17.20
N HIS A 91 1.09 -22.57 -17.31
CA HIS A 91 1.57 -23.15 -18.57
C HIS A 91 1.06 -24.57 -18.83
N LEU A 92 0.48 -25.21 -17.80
CA LEU A 92 -0.14 -26.54 -17.91
C LEU A 92 -1.61 -26.42 -18.32
N GLU A 93 -2.34 -25.39 -17.87
CA GLU A 93 -3.74 -25.16 -18.22
C GLU A 93 -3.94 -24.67 -19.67
N GLU A 94 -3.00 -23.90 -20.22
CA GLU A 94 -3.06 -23.46 -21.64
C GLU A 94 -2.84 -24.62 -22.64
N ARG A 95 -2.44 -25.80 -22.14
CA ARG A 95 -2.18 -27.00 -22.95
C ARG A 95 -3.25 -28.10 -22.82
N VAL A 96 -4.39 -27.80 -22.19
CA VAL A 96 -5.55 -28.72 -22.06
C VAL A 96 -6.74 -28.23 -22.89
#